data_AF-A0A7C0VBM8-F1
#
_entry.id   AF-A0A7C0VBM8-F1
#
_cell.length_a   1.000
_cell.length_b   1.000
_cell.length_c   1.000
_cell.angle_alpha   90.00
_cell.angle_beta   90.00
_cell.angle_gamma   90.00
#
_symmetry.space_group_name_H-M   'P 1'
#
loop_
_entity.id
_entity.type
_entity.pdbx_description
1 polymer ?
#
loop_
_entity_poly.entity_id
_entity_poly.type
_entity_poly.pdbx_seq_one_letter_code
_entity_poly.pdbx_strand_id
1 'polypeptide(L)'
;MPLKDVVDKIKEHVDIVEVIGSRVSLKKVGKNYKGLCPFHNDKNPSFYVNPELGVYHCFGCGASGDVIKFVQEYEKMSFIDALKYLGDMVGISVKLTGDAQDKFYQVNEEAAKIYHSLLPQSQTALNYLKQRGITEETIEEFQLGYAPNSDIILSRLGAKFGIDVLLKVGLVVRGQGRMYDRFRNRLMFPIYSPAGRVAGFGGRILGEGMPKYMNSPESPVYSKRSSLYSVFHSRKEILEEKSVILVEGYFDYLSMYQAGFKNVLASLGTSLTEQQTQIISRYARKVYLFYDMDEAGRKASLRSMGLLIDRNVEIMLCSSSEGKDPDEILRNDGTDGIQRILSNSKGFIDVLLEDYSQKYDLKNPSHLTKVVNDFREILSRIRDGVKQEIYREKISRELMIKEELLMVRRKGGVERKEIVKLSPDVKLELALMASMLLNGYSDEDLSALDGFNFKLGVVSEFIKKARDERMDSEDVVSSLPQPYRDEVYKMLINGVDPVGDVMRRLKLQRIQEKLEETARKIKELEKRGEVVTTLLKIQDDLLREKLKIQREG
;
A
#
# COMPACT_ATOMS: atom_id res chain seq x y z
N MET A 1 7.92 -28.62 2.57
CA MET A 1 6.64 -28.51 3.28
C MET A 1 5.77 -27.56 2.49
N PRO A 2 4.49 -27.86 2.22
CA PRO A 2 3.55 -26.93 1.60
C PRO A 2 3.55 -25.58 2.32
N LEU A 3 3.36 -24.48 1.58
CA LEU A 3 3.38 -23.13 2.16
C LEU A 3 2.32 -22.96 3.25
N LYS A 4 1.14 -23.58 3.07
CA LYS A 4 0.05 -23.58 4.05
C LYS A 4 0.51 -24.17 5.39
N ASP A 5 1.11 -25.37 5.36
CA ASP A 5 1.64 -26.03 6.56
C ASP A 5 2.78 -25.24 7.24
N VAL A 6 3.56 -24.44 6.48
CA VAL A 6 4.56 -23.51 7.04
C VAL A 6 3.90 -22.35 7.78
N VAL A 7 2.88 -21.75 7.17
CA VAL A 7 2.10 -20.67 7.76
C VAL A 7 1.44 -21.14 9.05
N ASP A 8 0.76 -22.29 9.01
CA ASP A 8 0.03 -22.85 10.14
C ASP A 8 0.98 -23.15 11.31
N LYS A 9 2.12 -23.80 11.05
CA LYS A 9 3.13 -24.06 12.09
C LYS A 9 3.72 -22.80 12.69
N ILE A 10 3.96 -21.76 11.88
CA ILE A 10 4.45 -20.47 12.39
C ILE A 10 3.37 -19.84 13.29
N LYS A 11 2.11 -19.81 12.85
CA LYS A 11 1.00 -19.27 13.67
C LYS A 11 0.80 -20.03 14.98
N GLU A 12 1.00 -21.35 15.01
CA GLU A 12 0.90 -22.17 16.22
C GLU A 12 2.01 -21.91 17.24
N HIS A 13 3.21 -21.57 16.79
CA HIS A 13 4.40 -21.45 17.66
C HIS A 13 4.75 -20.00 18.01
N VAL A 14 4.19 -19.02 17.30
CA VAL A 14 4.44 -17.60 17.53
C VAL A 14 3.37 -17.03 18.47
N ASP A 15 3.80 -16.45 19.59
CA ASP A 15 2.92 -15.65 20.44
C ASP A 15 2.74 -14.24 19.86
N ILE A 16 1.54 -13.94 19.36
CA ILE A 16 1.20 -12.63 18.80
C ILE A 16 1.40 -11.48 19.82
N VAL A 17 1.17 -11.72 21.10
CA VAL A 17 1.33 -10.70 22.15
C VAL A 17 2.80 -10.37 22.35
N GLU A 18 3.69 -11.35 22.27
CA GLU A 18 5.13 -11.13 22.37
C GLU A 18 5.67 -10.34 21.17
N VAL A 19 5.30 -10.77 19.95
CA VAL A 19 5.74 -10.12 18.71
C VAL A 19 5.27 -8.66 18.61
N ILE A 20 4.01 -8.40 18.97
CA ILE A 20 3.48 -7.04 18.97
C ILE A 20 4.01 -6.26 20.17
N GLY A 21 4.09 -6.89 21.34
CA GLY A 21 4.51 -6.29 22.60
C GLY A 21 5.97 -5.79 22.59
N SER A 22 6.83 -6.38 21.75
CA SER A 22 8.20 -5.88 21.56
C SER A 22 8.27 -4.54 20.82
N ARG A 23 7.19 -4.13 20.15
CA ARG A 23 7.10 -2.93 19.29
C ARG A 23 6.11 -1.89 19.80
N VAL A 24 5.09 -2.35 20.50
CA VAL A 24 3.98 -1.54 20.99
C VAL A 24 3.80 -1.84 22.46
N SER A 25 3.73 -0.79 23.29
CA SER A 25 3.40 -0.96 24.70
C SER A 25 1.96 -1.45 24.85
N LEU A 26 1.82 -2.70 25.29
CA LEU A 26 0.55 -3.37 25.50
C LEU A 26 0.26 -3.52 27.01
N LYS A 27 -0.99 -3.23 27.40
CA LYS A 27 -1.51 -3.48 28.75
C LYS A 27 -2.62 -4.51 28.69
N LYS A 28 -2.59 -5.50 29.58
CA LYS A 28 -3.64 -6.53 29.68
C LYS A 28 -4.97 -5.91 30.13
N VAL A 29 -6.05 -6.23 29.42
CA VAL A 29 -7.43 -5.79 29.70
C VAL A 29 -8.37 -6.98 29.48
N GLY A 30 -8.79 -7.61 30.57
CA GLY A 30 -9.57 -8.85 30.52
C GLY A 30 -8.78 -9.98 29.86
N LYS A 31 -9.37 -10.61 28.83
CA LYS A 31 -8.70 -11.62 28.00
C LYS A 31 -7.77 -11.04 26.92
N ASN A 32 -7.85 -9.74 26.66
CA ASN A 32 -7.13 -9.07 25.58
C ASN A 32 -5.96 -8.23 26.11
N TYR A 33 -5.17 -7.69 25.17
CA TYR A 33 -4.17 -6.65 25.41
C TYR A 33 -4.55 -5.39 24.63
N LYS A 34 -4.21 -4.22 25.17
CA LYS A 34 -4.59 -2.92 24.62
C LYS A 34 -3.40 -1.97 24.58
N GLY A 35 -3.23 -1.24 23.48
CA GLY A 35 -2.14 -0.27 23.27
C GLY A 35 -2.49 0.85 22.29
N LEU A 36 -1.53 1.73 22.05
CA LEU A 36 -1.61 2.71 20.96
C LEU A 36 -1.41 1.99 19.62
N CYS A 37 -2.17 2.37 18.62
CA CYS A 37 -2.05 1.74 17.31
C CYS A 37 -0.77 2.20 16.61
N PRO A 38 0.07 1.28 16.10
CA PRO A 38 1.26 1.67 15.35
C PRO A 38 0.96 2.14 13.92
N PHE A 39 -0.26 1.89 13.43
CA PHE A 39 -0.64 2.14 12.03
C PHE A 39 -1.30 3.50 11.79
N HIS A 40 -1.67 4.22 12.84
CA HIS A 40 -2.19 5.58 12.75
C HIS A 40 -1.91 6.35 14.04
N ASN A 41 -1.90 7.67 13.96
CA ASN A 41 -1.55 8.52 15.09
C ASN A 41 -2.82 8.87 15.90
N ASP A 42 -3.08 8.14 16.98
CA ASP A 42 -4.18 8.36 17.92
C ASP A 42 -3.61 8.49 19.34
N LYS A 43 -4.23 9.35 20.17
CA LYS A 43 -3.85 9.55 21.58
C LYS A 43 -4.55 8.56 22.50
N ASN A 44 -5.63 7.93 22.04
CA ASN A 44 -6.38 6.95 22.81
C ASN A 44 -5.94 5.53 22.42
N PRO A 45 -5.67 4.64 23.39
CA PRO A 45 -5.39 3.25 23.08
C PRO A 45 -6.62 2.62 22.43
N SER A 46 -6.54 2.38 21.13
CA SER A 46 -7.60 1.82 20.29
C SER A 46 -7.18 0.50 19.63
N PHE A 47 -5.94 0.07 19.85
CA PHE A 47 -5.35 -1.16 19.33
C PHE A 47 -5.51 -2.28 20.34
N TYR A 48 -6.15 -3.36 19.94
CA TYR A 48 -6.38 -4.55 20.76
C TYR A 48 -5.71 -5.76 20.13
N VAL A 49 -5.16 -6.63 20.97
CA VAL A 49 -4.58 -7.91 20.60
C VAL A 49 -5.27 -8.99 21.41
N ASN A 50 -5.82 -10.00 20.74
CA ASN A 50 -6.42 -11.16 21.37
C ASN A 50 -5.47 -12.37 21.20
N PRO A 51 -4.86 -12.87 22.28
CA PRO A 51 -3.94 -14.02 22.21
C PRO A 51 -4.64 -15.33 21.85
N GLU A 52 -5.88 -15.53 22.30
CA GLU A 52 -6.64 -16.76 22.11
C GLU A 52 -7.07 -16.92 20.64
N LEU A 53 -7.43 -15.81 20.00
CA LEU A 53 -7.78 -15.76 18.58
C LEU A 53 -6.58 -15.53 17.65
N GLY A 54 -5.40 -15.22 18.20
CA GLY A 54 -4.19 -14.95 17.39
C GLY A 54 -4.29 -13.71 16.48
N VAL A 55 -5.09 -12.70 16.84
CA VAL A 55 -5.36 -11.53 15.99
C VAL A 55 -5.23 -10.19 16.71
N TYR A 56 -4.99 -9.12 15.95
CA TYR A 56 -5.11 -7.73 16.37
C TYR A 56 -6.23 -6.99 15.63
N HIS A 57 -6.78 -5.96 16.27
CA HIS A 57 -7.69 -5.01 15.64
C HIS A 57 -7.58 -3.63 16.26
N CYS A 58 -7.59 -2.59 15.42
CA CYS A 58 -7.64 -1.21 15.83
C CYS A 58 -9.02 -0.58 15.59
N PHE A 59 -9.69 -0.15 16.66
CA PHE A 59 -10.99 0.53 16.55
C PHE A 59 -10.90 1.99 16.09
N GLY A 60 -9.70 2.58 16.03
CA GLY A 60 -9.49 3.92 15.52
C GLY A 60 -9.44 3.96 13.99
N CYS A 61 -8.56 3.14 13.39
CA CYS A 61 -8.33 3.13 11.95
C CYS A 61 -8.84 1.89 11.20
N GLY A 62 -9.31 0.85 11.89
CA GLY A 62 -9.79 -0.41 11.30
C GLY A 62 -8.68 -1.41 10.92
N ALA A 63 -7.41 -1.10 11.19
CA ALA A 63 -6.30 -2.02 10.93
C ALA A 63 -6.50 -3.33 11.72
N SER A 64 -6.39 -4.48 11.05
CA SER A 64 -6.66 -5.79 11.65
C SER A 64 -5.97 -6.93 10.91
N GLY A 65 -5.65 -8.01 11.63
CA GLY A 65 -5.00 -9.20 11.07
C GLY A 65 -4.34 -10.08 12.12
N ASP A 66 -3.67 -11.13 11.67
CA ASP A 66 -2.77 -11.97 12.45
C ASP A 66 -1.37 -11.36 12.68
N VAL A 67 -0.50 -12.15 13.32
CA VAL A 67 0.90 -11.80 13.59
C VAL A 67 1.73 -11.62 12.30
N ILE A 68 1.43 -12.36 11.24
CA ILE A 68 2.17 -12.28 9.96
C ILE A 68 1.84 -10.95 9.29
N LYS A 69 0.56 -10.64 9.15
CA LYS A 69 0.06 -9.38 8.61
C LYS A 69 0.53 -8.19 9.44
N PHE A 70 0.56 -8.33 10.78
CA PHE A 70 1.16 -7.31 11.63
C PHE A 70 2.62 -7.05 11.24
N VAL A 71 3.45 -8.08 11.13
CA VAL A 71 4.86 -7.94 10.76
C VAL A 71 5.00 -7.37 9.34
N GLN A 72 4.21 -7.82 8.37
CA GLN A 72 4.21 -7.26 7.02
C GLN A 72 3.87 -5.76 7.00
N GLU A 73 2.83 -5.36 7.74
CA GLU A 73 2.36 -3.99 7.77
C GLU A 73 3.26 -3.09 8.61
N TYR A 74 3.80 -3.59 9.71
CA TYR A 74 4.66 -2.85 10.63
C TYR A 74 6.07 -2.70 10.06
N GLU A 75 6.69 -3.80 9.65
CA GLU A 75 8.07 -3.85 9.13
C GLU A 75 8.15 -3.57 7.62
N LYS A 76 7.01 -3.39 6.95
CA LYS A 76 6.90 -3.12 5.50
C LYS A 76 7.57 -4.20 4.64
N MET A 77 7.47 -5.46 5.05
CA MET A 77 8.08 -6.58 4.36
C MET A 77 7.08 -7.44 3.60
N SER A 78 7.58 -8.22 2.63
CA SER A 78 6.72 -9.13 1.85
C SER A 78 6.20 -10.28 2.72
N PHE A 79 5.16 -10.98 2.26
CA PHE A 79 4.63 -12.15 2.96
C PHE A 79 5.70 -13.21 3.23
N ILE A 80 6.53 -13.49 2.23
CA ILE A 80 7.61 -14.46 2.36
C ILE A 80 8.68 -14.00 3.35
N ASP A 81 9.03 -12.72 3.34
CA ASP A 81 10.02 -12.18 4.28
C ASP A 81 9.48 -12.21 5.71
N ALA A 82 8.18 -11.91 5.89
CA ALA A 82 7.52 -12.04 7.19
C ALA A 82 7.50 -13.49 7.69
N LEU A 83 7.25 -14.46 6.80
CA LEU A 83 7.33 -15.87 7.15
C LEU A 83 8.76 -16.29 7.53
N LYS A 84 9.78 -15.85 6.80
CA LYS A 84 11.18 -16.13 7.17
C LYS A 84 11.54 -15.51 8.50
N TYR A 85 11.20 -14.24 8.70
CA TYR A 85 11.45 -13.50 9.93
C TYR A 85 10.81 -14.18 11.15
N LEU A 86 9.53 -14.54 11.05
CA LEU A 86 8.82 -15.24 12.11
C LEU A 86 9.31 -16.68 12.28
N GLY A 87 9.60 -17.37 11.17
CA GLY A 87 10.16 -18.73 11.19
C GLY A 87 11.50 -18.80 11.91
N ASP A 88 12.40 -17.85 11.66
CA ASP A 88 13.70 -17.76 12.34
C ASP A 88 13.53 -17.53 13.86
N MET A 89 12.51 -16.77 14.27
CA MET A 89 12.20 -16.50 15.68
C MET A 89 11.79 -17.77 16.45
N VAL A 90 11.10 -18.71 15.79
CA VAL A 90 10.62 -19.97 16.39
C VAL A 90 11.39 -21.20 15.91
N GLY A 91 12.52 -21.02 15.22
CA GLY A 91 13.37 -22.11 14.74
C GLY A 91 12.77 -22.95 13.60
N ILE A 92 11.75 -22.44 12.89
CA ILE A 92 11.13 -23.10 11.74
C ILE A 92 11.79 -22.59 10.45
N SER A 93 12.60 -23.45 9.81
CA SER A 93 13.27 -23.11 8.54
C SER A 93 12.27 -22.98 7.39
N VAL A 94 12.02 -21.75 6.95
CA VAL A 94 11.19 -21.44 5.78
C VAL A 94 12.01 -21.61 4.50
N LYS A 95 12.14 -22.86 4.05
CA LYS A 95 12.69 -23.19 2.72
C LYS A 95 11.55 -23.28 1.71
N LEU A 96 11.36 -22.22 0.93
CA LEU A 96 10.48 -22.23 -0.24
C LEU A 96 11.13 -23.05 -1.36
N THR A 97 10.95 -24.36 -1.33
CA THR A 97 11.26 -25.20 -2.49
C THR A 97 10.17 -24.99 -3.54
N GLY A 98 10.48 -24.33 -4.65
CA GLY A 98 9.69 -24.44 -5.88
C GLY A 98 9.19 -23.16 -6.56
N ASP A 99 9.67 -21.96 -6.23
CA ASP A 99 9.17 -20.76 -6.93
C ASP A 99 10.02 -20.41 -8.16
N ALA A 100 9.38 -20.37 -9.33
CA ALA A 100 10.02 -19.89 -10.56
C ALA A 100 10.58 -18.47 -10.39
N GLN A 101 9.99 -17.66 -9.48
CA GLN A 101 10.49 -16.34 -9.13
C GLN A 101 11.85 -16.34 -8.43
N ASP A 102 12.13 -17.27 -7.50
CA ASP A 102 13.42 -17.28 -6.82
C ASP A 102 14.56 -17.60 -7.79
N LYS A 103 14.30 -18.47 -8.78
CA LYS A 103 15.26 -18.76 -9.86
C LYS A 103 15.58 -17.51 -10.71
N PHE A 104 14.61 -16.61 -10.91
CA PHE A 104 14.82 -15.35 -11.63
C PHE A 104 15.68 -14.36 -10.84
N TYR A 105 15.51 -14.29 -9.52
CA TYR A 105 16.40 -13.49 -8.67
C TYR A 105 17.82 -14.09 -8.63
N GLN A 106 17.95 -15.40 -8.46
CA GLN A 106 19.26 -16.08 -8.42
C GLN A 106 20.07 -15.86 -9.70
N VAL A 107 19.47 -15.97 -10.89
CA VAL A 107 20.21 -15.75 -12.15
C VAL A 107 20.68 -14.31 -12.29
N ASN A 108 19.87 -13.33 -11.85
CA ASN A 108 20.26 -11.92 -11.86
C ASN A 108 21.38 -11.65 -10.86
N GLU A 109 21.34 -12.23 -9.66
CA GLU A 109 22.40 -12.08 -8.65
C GLU A 109 23.74 -12.65 -9.14
N GLU A 110 23.72 -13.80 -9.80
CA GLU A 110 24.93 -14.36 -10.42
C GLU A 110 25.43 -13.52 -11.59
N ALA A 111 24.52 -12.95 -12.41
CA ALA A 111 24.90 -12.01 -13.47
C ALA A 111 25.52 -10.73 -12.89
N ALA A 112 25.00 -10.20 -11.79
CA ALA A 112 25.55 -9.02 -11.12
C ALA A 112 26.98 -9.28 -10.64
N LYS A 113 27.23 -10.42 -9.99
CA LYS A 113 28.57 -10.85 -9.58
C LYS A 113 29.53 -10.96 -10.76
N ILE A 114 29.08 -11.54 -11.87
CA ILE A 114 29.90 -11.64 -13.09
C ILE A 114 30.25 -10.23 -13.59
N TYR A 115 29.27 -9.35 -13.79
CA TYR A 115 29.54 -7.99 -14.27
C TYR A 115 30.46 -7.21 -13.33
N HIS A 116 30.23 -7.30 -12.03
CA HIS A 116 31.07 -6.66 -11.02
C HIS A 116 32.52 -7.16 -11.09
N SER A 117 32.73 -8.48 -11.18
CA SER A 117 34.07 -9.08 -11.34
C SER A 117 34.80 -8.69 -12.64
N LEU A 118 34.05 -8.25 -13.66
CA LEU A 118 34.60 -7.81 -14.94
C LEU A 118 34.90 -6.31 -14.98
N LEU A 119 34.40 -5.52 -14.02
CA LEU A 119 34.64 -4.07 -13.98
C LEU A 119 36.12 -3.70 -13.88
N PRO A 120 36.95 -4.35 -13.02
CA PRO A 120 38.38 -4.07 -12.94
C PRO A 120 39.14 -4.31 -14.24
N GLN A 121 38.59 -5.10 -15.17
CA GLN A 121 39.22 -5.45 -16.45
C GLN A 121 39.00 -4.38 -17.52
N SER A 122 38.19 -3.35 -17.25
CA SER A 122 37.85 -2.30 -18.20
C SER A 122 38.32 -0.93 -17.73
N GLN A 123 39.52 -0.53 -18.17
CA GLN A 123 40.07 0.79 -17.86
C GLN A 123 39.13 1.92 -18.33
N THR A 124 38.44 1.73 -19.45
CA THR A 124 37.43 2.68 -19.96
C THR A 124 36.28 2.89 -18.98
N ALA A 125 35.75 1.80 -18.40
CA ALA A 125 34.67 1.88 -17.42
C ALA A 125 35.13 2.55 -16.12
N LEU A 126 36.31 2.16 -15.61
CA LEU A 126 36.91 2.74 -14.40
C LEU A 126 37.20 4.23 -14.57
N ASN A 127 37.79 4.63 -15.71
CA ASN A 127 38.06 6.04 -16.00
C ASN A 127 36.76 6.85 -16.08
N TYR A 128 35.69 6.28 -16.64
CA TYR A 128 34.38 6.94 -16.70
C TYR A 128 33.78 7.14 -15.31
N LEU A 129 33.81 6.12 -14.45
CA LEU A 129 33.36 6.21 -13.05
C LEU A 129 34.18 7.24 -12.27
N LYS A 130 35.51 7.23 -12.43
CA LYS A 130 36.42 8.19 -11.81
C LYS A 130 36.16 9.63 -12.28
N GLN A 131 35.93 9.84 -13.57
CA GLN A 131 35.56 11.15 -14.11
C GLN A 131 34.22 11.65 -13.54
N ARG A 132 33.32 10.73 -13.21
CA ARG A 132 32.05 10.99 -12.53
C ARG A 132 32.19 11.09 -11.01
N GLY A 133 33.39 10.97 -10.45
CA GLY A 133 33.62 11.09 -9.01
C GLY A 133 33.07 9.93 -8.18
N ILE A 134 32.78 8.79 -8.79
CA ILE A 134 32.27 7.61 -8.07
C ILE A 134 33.43 6.88 -7.39
N THR A 135 33.36 6.70 -6.07
CA THR A 135 34.42 6.07 -5.27
C THR A 135 34.36 4.54 -5.31
N GLU A 136 35.43 3.90 -4.87
CA GLU A 136 35.51 2.43 -4.76
C GLU A 136 34.48 1.88 -3.77
N GLU A 137 34.25 2.56 -2.65
CA GLU A 137 33.24 2.17 -1.67
C GLU A 137 31.84 2.16 -2.29
N THR A 138 31.51 3.18 -3.09
CA THR A 138 30.24 3.24 -3.82
C THR A 138 30.15 2.16 -4.90
N ILE A 139 31.26 1.83 -5.58
CA ILE A 139 31.30 0.74 -6.56
C ILE A 139 30.98 -0.60 -5.90
N GLU A 140 31.57 -0.87 -4.74
CA GLU A 140 31.36 -2.09 -3.97
C GLU A 140 29.95 -2.16 -3.36
N GLU A 141 29.49 -1.09 -2.71
CA GLU A 141 28.17 -1.03 -2.04
C GLU A 141 27.03 -1.29 -3.02
N PHE A 142 27.09 -0.70 -4.22
CA PHE A 142 26.05 -0.85 -5.26
C PHE A 142 26.36 -1.96 -6.27
N GLN A 143 27.45 -2.70 -6.08
CA GLN A 143 27.92 -3.77 -6.98
C GLN A 143 27.94 -3.33 -8.45
N LEU A 144 28.47 -2.12 -8.72
CA LEU A 144 28.58 -1.61 -10.09
C LEU A 144 29.45 -2.55 -10.93
N GLY A 145 29.09 -2.74 -12.20
CA GLY A 145 29.72 -3.76 -13.03
C GLY A 145 30.03 -3.31 -14.46
N TYR A 146 30.66 -4.18 -15.23
CA TYR A 146 30.92 -3.97 -16.65
C TYR A 146 30.40 -5.15 -17.47
N ALA A 147 29.59 -4.85 -18.48
CA ALA A 147 29.20 -5.79 -19.52
C ALA A 147 30.13 -5.62 -20.73
N PRO A 148 31.03 -6.58 -21.01
CA PRO A 148 31.90 -6.53 -22.18
C PRO A 148 31.12 -6.69 -23.49
N ASN A 149 31.75 -6.38 -24.63
CA ASN A 149 31.17 -6.67 -25.93
C ASN A 149 31.31 -8.15 -26.31
N SER A 150 30.66 -9.05 -25.57
CA SER A 150 30.72 -10.51 -25.76
C SER A 150 29.42 -11.19 -25.32
N ASP A 151 29.38 -12.53 -25.38
CA ASP A 151 28.26 -13.39 -24.96
C ASP A 151 28.56 -14.09 -23.62
N ILE A 152 29.12 -13.35 -22.66
CA ILE A 152 29.66 -13.89 -21.41
C ILE A 152 28.57 -14.42 -20.46
N ILE A 153 27.40 -13.78 -20.42
CA ILE A 153 26.28 -14.22 -19.59
C ILE A 153 25.64 -15.46 -20.19
N LEU A 154 25.38 -15.46 -21.50
CA LEU A 154 24.85 -16.63 -22.19
C LEU A 154 25.77 -17.85 -22.00
N SER A 155 27.08 -17.67 -22.17
CA SER A 155 28.06 -18.76 -22.02
C SER A 155 28.20 -19.26 -20.58
N ARG A 156 28.23 -18.38 -19.58
CA ARG A 156 28.43 -18.79 -18.17
C ARG A 156 27.17 -19.28 -17.47
N LEU A 157 26.01 -18.69 -17.78
CA LEU A 157 24.76 -18.95 -17.04
C LEU A 157 23.76 -19.82 -17.82
N GLY A 158 23.92 -19.95 -19.14
CA GLY A 158 22.98 -20.68 -20.00
C GLY A 158 22.79 -22.14 -19.60
N ALA A 159 23.89 -22.87 -19.35
CA ALA A 159 23.83 -24.28 -18.94
C ALA A 159 23.30 -24.45 -17.50
N LYS A 160 23.63 -23.53 -16.59
CA LYS A 160 23.26 -23.61 -15.17
C LYS A 160 21.78 -23.30 -14.93
N PHE A 161 21.26 -22.25 -15.57
CA PHE A 161 19.90 -21.76 -15.30
C PHE A 161 18.90 -22.12 -16.40
N GLY A 162 19.36 -22.42 -17.61
CA GLY A 162 18.54 -22.65 -18.80
C GLY A 162 18.29 -21.35 -19.56
N ILE A 163 18.38 -21.43 -20.90
CA ILE A 163 18.29 -20.27 -21.80
C ILE A 163 16.94 -19.52 -21.64
N ASP A 164 15.84 -20.23 -21.45
CA ASP A 164 14.52 -19.62 -21.29
C ASP A 164 14.43 -18.72 -20.05
N VAL A 165 15.17 -19.06 -18.99
CA VAL A 165 15.25 -18.22 -17.79
C VAL A 165 15.97 -16.91 -18.11
N LEU A 166 17.11 -16.98 -18.81
CA LEU A 166 17.89 -15.81 -19.21
C LEU A 166 17.11 -14.88 -20.16
N LEU A 167 16.31 -15.47 -21.07
CA LEU A 167 15.41 -14.73 -21.96
C LEU A 167 14.29 -14.03 -21.15
N LYS A 168 13.67 -14.72 -20.18
CA LYS A 168 12.57 -14.18 -19.36
C LYS A 168 13.00 -13.02 -18.47
N VAL A 169 14.20 -13.06 -17.89
CA VAL A 169 14.75 -11.93 -17.11
C VAL A 169 15.40 -10.84 -17.98
N GLY A 170 15.48 -11.08 -19.28
CA GLY A 170 16.02 -10.12 -20.25
C GLY A 170 17.54 -9.96 -20.22
N LEU A 171 18.28 -10.95 -19.73
CA LEU A 171 19.75 -10.95 -19.80
C LEU A 171 20.26 -11.31 -21.20
N VAL A 172 19.49 -12.14 -21.93
CA VAL A 172 19.77 -12.59 -23.30
C VAL A 172 18.62 -12.17 -24.22
N VAL A 173 18.93 -11.91 -25.48
CA VAL A 173 17.94 -11.64 -26.54
C VAL A 173 18.18 -12.54 -27.75
N ARG A 174 17.13 -12.70 -28.57
CA ARG A 174 17.20 -13.37 -29.88
C ARG A 174 17.25 -12.29 -30.97
N GLY A 175 18.21 -12.35 -31.88
CA GLY A 175 18.26 -11.46 -33.04
C GLY A 175 19.23 -11.95 -34.11
N GLN A 176 18.94 -11.66 -35.38
CA GLN A 176 19.75 -12.05 -36.54
C GLN A 176 20.11 -13.55 -36.56
N GLY A 177 19.15 -14.41 -36.19
CA GLY A 177 19.34 -15.87 -36.18
C GLY A 177 20.22 -16.41 -35.04
N ARG A 178 20.71 -15.57 -34.12
CA ARG A 178 21.51 -16.00 -32.96
C ARG A 178 20.95 -15.49 -31.64
N MET A 179 21.35 -16.13 -30.55
CA MET A 179 21.15 -15.64 -29.19
C MET A 179 22.39 -14.93 -28.71
N TYR A 180 22.21 -13.84 -28.00
CA TYR A 180 23.32 -13.01 -27.58
C TYR A 180 22.96 -12.18 -26.34
N ASP A 181 23.96 -11.83 -25.52
CA ASP A 181 23.80 -10.99 -24.33
C ASP A 181 23.16 -9.64 -24.69
N ARG A 182 22.15 -9.23 -23.92
CA ARG A 182 21.44 -7.94 -24.10
C ARG A 182 22.34 -6.75 -23.85
N PHE A 183 23.05 -6.78 -22.72
CA PHE A 183 23.92 -5.68 -22.31
C PHE A 183 25.32 -5.93 -22.87
N ARG A 184 25.84 -4.95 -23.62
CA ARG A 184 27.15 -5.00 -24.27
C ARG A 184 27.81 -3.65 -24.20
N ASN A 185 29.11 -3.66 -23.90
CA ASN A 185 29.93 -2.47 -23.75
C ASN A 185 29.26 -1.40 -22.88
N ARG A 186 28.74 -1.83 -21.73
CA ARG A 186 27.97 -1.00 -20.81
C ARG A 186 28.52 -1.06 -19.40
N LEU A 187 28.57 0.09 -18.75
CA LEU A 187 28.61 0.16 -17.29
C LEU A 187 27.24 -0.27 -16.76
N MET A 188 27.26 -1.17 -15.77
CA MET A 188 26.09 -1.88 -15.26
C MET A 188 25.73 -1.40 -13.85
N PHE A 189 24.44 -1.16 -13.64
CA PHE A 189 23.83 -0.72 -12.38
C PHE A 189 22.79 -1.76 -11.97
N PRO A 190 23.08 -2.63 -10.99
CA PRO A 190 22.09 -3.57 -10.47
C PRO A 190 20.87 -2.82 -9.90
N ILE A 191 19.67 -3.25 -10.27
CA ILE A 191 18.42 -2.70 -9.73
C ILE A 191 17.89 -3.68 -8.70
N TYR A 192 17.85 -3.25 -7.44
CA TYR A 192 17.41 -4.06 -6.32
C TYR A 192 15.89 -3.97 -6.11
N SER A 193 15.28 -5.10 -5.76
CA SER A 193 13.94 -5.12 -5.18
C SER A 193 13.96 -4.43 -3.80
N PRO A 194 12.80 -4.02 -3.25
CA PRO A 194 12.74 -3.50 -1.88
C PRO A 194 13.29 -4.46 -0.81
N ALA A 195 13.34 -5.76 -1.10
CA ALA A 195 13.91 -6.79 -0.24
C ALA A 195 15.43 -7.00 -0.43
N GLY A 196 16.08 -6.24 -1.31
CA GLY A 196 17.54 -6.32 -1.54
C GLY A 196 17.98 -7.43 -2.49
N ARG A 197 17.06 -8.03 -3.26
CA ARG A 197 17.40 -9.02 -4.31
C ARG A 197 17.60 -8.31 -5.65
N VAL A 198 18.52 -8.77 -6.50
CA VAL A 198 18.74 -8.15 -7.82
C VAL A 198 17.58 -8.49 -8.78
N ALA A 199 16.75 -7.50 -9.09
CA ALA A 199 15.57 -7.63 -9.93
C ALA A 199 15.88 -7.46 -11.42
N GLY A 200 16.87 -6.63 -11.76
CA GLY A 200 17.26 -6.33 -13.12
C GLY A 200 18.45 -5.38 -13.17
N PHE A 201 18.65 -4.72 -14.30
CA PHE A 201 19.83 -3.89 -14.53
C PHE A 201 19.51 -2.61 -15.29
N GLY A 202 20.21 -1.54 -14.94
CA GLY A 202 20.50 -0.41 -15.81
C GLY A 202 21.84 -0.59 -16.49
N GLY A 203 21.98 -0.06 -17.70
CA GLY A 203 23.20 -0.14 -18.49
C GLY A 203 23.50 1.16 -19.24
N ARG A 204 24.60 1.83 -18.93
CA ARG A 204 25.10 3.02 -19.64
C ARG A 204 26.12 2.60 -20.69
N ILE A 205 25.88 2.92 -21.97
CA ILE A 205 26.86 2.62 -23.03
C ILE A 205 28.15 3.41 -22.84
N LEU A 206 29.29 2.73 -23.00
CA LEU A 206 30.62 3.34 -22.99
C LEU A 206 31.07 3.56 -24.44
N GLY A 207 31.16 4.82 -24.86
CA GLY A 207 31.42 5.19 -26.26
C GLY A 207 30.15 5.52 -27.05
N GLU A 208 30.22 5.37 -28.37
CA GLU A 208 29.16 5.72 -29.31
C GLU A 208 28.06 4.66 -29.40
N GLY A 209 26.83 5.10 -29.66
CA GLY A 209 25.66 4.24 -29.88
C GLY A 209 24.45 4.63 -29.05
N MET A 210 23.30 4.07 -29.42
CA MET A 210 22.00 4.34 -28.80
C MET A 210 21.31 3.05 -28.33
N PRO A 211 20.52 3.10 -27.25
CA PRO A 211 20.29 4.25 -26.37
C PRO A 211 21.42 4.46 -25.34
N LYS A 212 21.58 5.72 -24.90
CA LYS A 212 22.54 6.16 -23.88
C LYS A 212 22.45 5.31 -22.60
N TYR A 213 21.22 5.13 -22.11
CA TYR A 213 20.86 4.23 -21.01
C TYR A 213 19.88 3.18 -21.51
N MET A 214 20.03 1.96 -21.01
CA MET A 214 19.13 0.84 -21.27
C MET A 214 18.80 0.16 -19.96
N ASN A 215 17.52 -0.03 -19.67
CA ASN A 215 17.09 -0.85 -18.54
C ASN A 215 16.71 -2.25 -19.03
N SER A 216 16.70 -3.21 -18.10
CA SER A 216 16.06 -4.51 -18.29
C SER A 216 14.62 -4.33 -18.81
N PRO A 217 14.11 -5.25 -19.64
CA PRO A 217 12.70 -5.27 -20.01
C PRO A 217 11.84 -5.69 -18.80
N GLU A 218 10.52 -5.55 -18.93
CA GLU A 218 9.59 -6.15 -17.96
C GLU A 218 9.86 -7.66 -17.83
N SER A 219 9.87 -8.15 -16.59
CA SER A 219 10.10 -9.56 -16.26
C SER A 219 9.29 -9.96 -15.03
N PRO A 220 9.23 -11.25 -14.67
CA PRO A 220 8.51 -11.69 -13.47
C PRO A 220 9.03 -11.12 -12.14
N VAL A 221 10.22 -10.51 -12.14
CA VAL A 221 10.88 -9.96 -10.94
C VAL A 221 11.21 -8.46 -11.05
N TYR A 222 11.01 -7.85 -12.23
CA TYR A 222 11.30 -6.43 -12.46
C TYR A 222 10.22 -5.79 -13.34
N SER A 223 9.69 -4.67 -12.86
CA SER A 223 8.82 -3.79 -13.63
C SER A 223 9.32 -2.36 -13.52
N LYS A 224 9.56 -1.70 -14.66
CA LYS A 224 10.00 -0.30 -14.68
C LYS A 224 8.93 0.60 -14.04
N ARG A 225 7.65 0.23 -14.19
CA ARG A 225 6.53 1.01 -13.65
C ARG A 225 6.45 0.98 -12.14
N SER A 226 7.03 -0.01 -11.46
CA SER A 226 6.97 -0.12 -9.99
C SER A 226 8.36 -0.19 -9.34
N SER A 227 9.42 0.15 -10.08
CA SER A 227 10.76 0.29 -9.52
C SER A 227 11.15 1.75 -9.40
N LEU A 228 11.73 2.10 -8.27
CA LEU A 228 12.58 3.27 -8.07
C LEU A 228 13.98 2.73 -7.76
N TYR A 229 15.01 3.35 -8.33
CA TYR A 229 16.38 2.91 -8.09
C TYR A 229 16.71 3.01 -6.61
N SER A 230 17.23 1.91 -6.08
CA SER A 230 17.83 1.80 -4.75
C SER A 230 16.93 2.14 -3.55
N VAL A 231 15.63 1.82 -3.64
CA VAL A 231 14.74 1.81 -2.45
C VAL A 231 15.33 1.00 -1.31
N PHE A 232 15.93 -0.15 -1.60
CA PHE A 232 16.56 -1.01 -0.59
C PHE A 232 17.62 -0.28 0.25
N HIS A 233 18.47 0.51 -0.41
CA HIS A 233 19.58 1.23 0.23
C HIS A 233 19.07 2.46 1.01
N SER A 234 18.09 3.19 0.48
CA SER A 234 17.66 4.48 1.03
C SER A 234 16.44 4.41 1.96
N ARG A 235 15.73 3.27 2.02
CA ARG A 235 14.45 3.18 2.77
C ARG A 235 14.55 3.54 4.24
N LYS A 236 15.68 3.26 4.89
CA LYS A 236 15.86 3.52 6.32
C LYS A 236 15.90 5.02 6.58
N GLU A 237 16.75 5.73 5.85
CA GLU A 237 16.93 7.17 6.00
C GLU A 237 15.70 7.95 5.52
N ILE A 238 15.01 7.46 4.48
CA ILE A 238 13.70 8.03 4.08
C ILE A 238 12.67 7.94 5.22
N LEU A 239 12.62 6.82 5.94
CA LEU A 239 11.70 6.63 7.07
C LEU A 239 12.06 7.53 8.25
N GLU A 240 13.35 7.65 8.57
CA GLU A 240 13.85 8.48 9.67
C GLU A 240 13.59 9.97 9.40
N GLU A 241 13.92 10.46 8.20
CA GLU A 241 13.71 11.84 7.80
C GLU A 241 12.25 12.16 7.43
N LYS A 242 11.44 11.12 7.19
CA LYS A 242 10.07 11.20 6.66
C LYS A 242 9.98 11.96 5.33
N SER A 243 11.09 12.04 4.60
CA SER A 243 11.22 12.76 3.35
C SER A 243 12.11 12.00 2.36
N VAL A 244 11.89 12.21 1.07
CA VAL A 244 12.70 11.61 0.01
C VAL A 244 13.10 12.65 -1.02
N ILE A 245 14.34 12.59 -1.49
CA ILE A 245 14.83 13.35 -2.64
C ILE A 245 14.69 12.46 -3.87
N LEU A 246 13.97 12.93 -4.89
CA LEU A 246 13.77 12.18 -6.11
C LEU A 246 14.52 12.83 -7.28
N VAL A 247 15.46 12.08 -7.83
CA VAL A 247 16.30 12.47 -8.98
C VAL A 247 15.96 11.61 -10.20
N GLU A 248 16.53 11.94 -11.36
CA GLU A 248 16.18 11.27 -12.62
C GLU A 248 17.05 10.04 -12.91
N GLY A 249 18.36 10.15 -12.72
CA GLY A 249 19.34 9.18 -13.19
C GLY A 249 20.10 8.40 -12.12
N TYR A 250 20.82 7.39 -12.58
CA TYR A 250 21.70 6.58 -11.73
C TYR A 250 22.84 7.40 -11.11
N PHE A 251 23.48 8.28 -11.89
CA PHE A 251 24.60 9.08 -11.39
C PHE A 251 24.13 10.14 -10.39
N ASP A 252 23.01 10.82 -10.64
CA ASP A 252 22.44 11.75 -9.67
C ASP A 252 22.20 11.07 -8.33
N TYR A 253 21.64 9.85 -8.37
CA TYR A 253 21.43 9.06 -7.16
C TYR A 253 22.76 8.73 -6.48
N LEU A 254 23.74 8.19 -7.22
CA LEU A 254 24.99 7.71 -6.63
C LEU A 254 25.79 8.87 -6.04
N SER A 255 25.89 9.99 -6.76
CA SER A 255 26.59 11.19 -6.30
C SER A 255 25.93 11.78 -5.05
N MET A 256 24.60 11.87 -5.01
CA MET A 256 23.85 12.33 -3.83
C MET A 256 24.03 11.40 -2.62
N TYR A 257 23.89 10.10 -2.85
CA TYR A 257 24.04 9.08 -1.80
C TYR A 257 25.47 9.06 -1.24
N GLN A 258 26.49 9.16 -2.10
CA GLN A 258 27.89 9.26 -1.71
C GLN A 258 28.18 10.53 -0.91
N ALA A 259 27.52 11.64 -1.26
CA ALA A 259 27.63 12.92 -0.57
C ALA A 259 26.89 12.98 0.78
N GLY A 260 26.24 11.89 1.20
CA GLY A 260 25.56 11.77 2.49
C GLY A 260 24.05 12.02 2.46
N PHE A 261 23.48 12.37 1.30
CA PHE A 261 22.03 12.46 1.12
C PHE A 261 21.46 11.07 0.87
N LYS A 262 21.35 10.29 1.94
CA LYS A 262 20.96 8.87 1.88
C LYS A 262 19.48 8.66 1.62
N ASN A 263 18.63 9.65 1.88
CA ASN A 263 17.20 9.64 1.60
C ASN A 263 16.85 9.95 0.13
N VAL A 264 17.65 9.50 -0.84
CA VAL A 264 17.48 9.76 -2.27
C VAL A 264 16.90 8.54 -3.00
N LEU A 265 16.17 8.73 -4.10
CA LEU A 265 15.73 7.68 -5.04
C LEU A 265 15.84 8.21 -6.48
N ALA A 266 15.96 7.31 -7.47
CA ALA A 266 15.85 7.69 -8.88
C ALA A 266 14.65 7.04 -9.59
N SER A 267 13.97 7.81 -10.45
CA SER A 267 12.82 7.32 -11.22
C SER A 267 13.20 6.57 -12.50
N LEU A 268 14.42 6.79 -13.02
CA LEU A 268 15.01 6.11 -14.18
C LEU A 268 14.13 6.22 -15.45
N GLY A 269 13.47 7.36 -15.62
CA GLY A 269 12.52 7.62 -16.71
C GLY A 269 11.93 9.03 -16.65
N THR A 270 11.00 9.34 -17.56
CA THR A 270 10.52 10.71 -17.80
C THR A 270 9.25 11.11 -17.03
N SER A 271 8.56 10.18 -16.36
CA SER A 271 7.38 10.51 -15.53
C SER A 271 7.20 9.49 -14.41
N LEU A 272 6.80 9.97 -13.22
CA LEU A 272 6.44 9.10 -12.11
C LEU A 272 5.14 8.36 -12.43
N THR A 273 5.11 7.07 -12.10
CA THR A 273 3.90 6.24 -12.19
C THR A 273 3.13 6.23 -10.87
N GLU A 274 1.87 5.79 -10.92
CA GLU A 274 1.06 5.60 -9.70
C GLU A 274 1.66 4.58 -8.73
N GLN A 275 2.29 3.52 -9.25
CA GLN A 275 2.93 2.50 -8.42
C GLN A 275 4.19 3.07 -7.74
N GLN A 276 4.98 3.89 -8.43
CA GLN A 276 6.13 4.58 -7.83
C GLN A 276 5.70 5.57 -6.75
N THR A 277 4.62 6.34 -6.98
CA THR A 277 4.10 7.24 -5.92
C THR A 277 3.53 6.47 -4.74
N GLN A 278 2.96 5.27 -4.97
CA GLN A 278 2.55 4.39 -3.89
C GLN A 278 3.76 3.96 -3.04
N ILE A 279 4.87 3.57 -3.67
CA ILE A 279 6.11 3.23 -2.98
C ILE A 279 6.59 4.42 -2.16
N ILE A 280 6.71 5.60 -2.76
CA ILE A 280 7.13 6.84 -2.07
C ILE A 280 6.27 7.11 -0.84
N SER A 281 4.94 7.07 -0.98
CA SER A 281 3.99 7.37 0.11
C SER A 281 4.04 6.38 1.28
N ARG A 282 4.62 5.18 1.10
CA ARG A 282 4.81 4.20 2.17
C ARG A 282 5.94 4.59 3.11
N TYR A 283 6.95 5.29 2.60
CA TYR A 283 8.17 5.63 3.34
C TYR A 283 8.27 7.11 3.70
N ALA A 284 7.72 8.01 2.87
CA ALA A 284 7.86 9.45 3.02
C ALA A 284 6.52 10.18 3.09
N ARG A 285 6.52 11.32 3.80
CA ARG A 285 5.42 12.30 3.81
C ARG A 285 5.74 13.56 3.03
N LYS A 286 7.00 13.75 2.66
CA LYS A 286 7.51 14.86 1.85
C LYS A 286 8.40 14.34 0.73
N VAL A 287 8.33 14.95 -0.44
CA VAL A 287 9.23 14.67 -1.55
C VAL A 287 9.86 15.96 -2.09
N TYR A 288 11.17 15.95 -2.24
CA TYR A 288 11.95 16.94 -2.95
C TYR A 288 12.16 16.45 -4.39
N LEU A 289 11.49 17.06 -5.36
CA LEU A 289 11.65 16.72 -6.77
C LEU A 289 12.78 17.55 -7.39
N PHE A 290 13.87 16.88 -7.77
CA PHE A 290 15.01 17.42 -8.50
C PHE A 290 14.90 17.06 -9.98
N TYR A 291 13.91 17.64 -10.66
CA TYR A 291 13.62 17.39 -12.08
C TYR A 291 13.83 18.66 -12.88
N ASP A 292 14.22 18.51 -14.15
CA ASP A 292 14.27 19.62 -15.09
C ASP A 292 12.83 20.05 -15.45
N MET A 293 12.48 21.29 -15.11
CA MET A 293 11.16 21.88 -15.41
C MET A 293 11.11 22.44 -16.84
N ASP A 294 11.61 21.68 -17.81
CA ASP A 294 11.49 22.05 -19.23
C ASP A 294 10.03 21.90 -19.72
N GLU A 295 9.77 22.42 -20.92
CA GLU A 295 8.41 22.48 -21.47
C GLU A 295 7.79 21.08 -21.71
N ALA A 296 8.63 20.06 -21.96
CA ALA A 296 8.21 18.66 -22.10
C ALA A 296 7.94 17.98 -20.75
N GLY A 297 8.74 18.33 -19.73
CA GLY A 297 8.62 17.89 -18.34
C GLY A 297 7.34 18.40 -17.67
N ARG A 298 6.85 19.60 -18.01
CA ARG A 298 5.70 20.22 -17.31
C ARG A 298 4.43 19.36 -17.24
N LYS A 299 3.99 18.77 -18.37
CA LYS A 299 2.79 17.91 -18.38
C LYS A 299 3.00 16.59 -17.63
N ALA A 300 4.19 16.02 -17.74
CA ALA A 300 4.59 14.81 -17.02
C ALA A 300 4.68 15.08 -15.51
N SER A 301 5.25 16.21 -15.12
CA SER A 301 5.38 16.69 -13.76
C SER A 301 4.01 16.99 -13.15
N LEU A 302 3.10 17.72 -13.81
CA LEU A 302 1.73 17.95 -13.31
C LEU A 302 0.97 16.65 -13.02
N ARG A 303 1.07 15.66 -13.92
CA ARG A 303 0.47 14.34 -13.71
C ARG A 303 1.10 13.62 -12.51
N SER A 304 2.43 13.62 -12.44
CA SER A 304 3.21 13.01 -11.36
C SER A 304 2.89 13.63 -10.00
N MET A 305 2.72 14.96 -9.96
CA MET A 305 2.44 15.71 -8.74
C MET A 305 1.01 15.49 -8.25
N GLY A 306 0.03 15.39 -9.16
CA GLY A 306 -1.32 14.96 -8.79
C GLY A 306 -1.35 13.61 -8.06
N LEU A 307 -0.57 12.63 -8.54
CA LEU A 307 -0.49 11.30 -7.93
C LEU A 307 0.13 11.30 -6.51
N LEU A 308 1.04 12.23 -6.23
CA LEU A 308 1.66 12.40 -4.91
C LEU A 308 0.72 13.15 -3.95
N ILE A 309 0.03 14.16 -4.45
CA ILE A 309 -1.02 14.91 -3.73
C ILE A 309 -2.15 13.98 -3.27
N ASP A 310 -2.63 13.10 -4.15
CA ASP A 310 -3.67 12.10 -3.83
C ASP A 310 -3.29 11.20 -2.64
N ARG A 311 -1.98 11.05 -2.39
CA ARG A 311 -1.40 10.22 -1.34
C ARG A 311 -0.98 11.02 -0.11
N ASN A 312 -1.39 12.28 -0.02
CA ASN A 312 -1.06 13.21 1.06
C ASN A 312 0.45 13.40 1.25
N VAL A 313 1.22 13.35 0.16
CA VAL A 313 2.66 13.63 0.17
C VAL A 313 2.86 15.12 -0.16
N GLU A 314 3.59 15.84 0.69
CA GLU A 314 4.00 17.22 0.45
C GLU A 314 5.07 17.26 -0.65
N ILE A 315 4.93 18.17 -1.62
CA ILE A 315 5.79 18.25 -2.79
C ILE A 315 6.57 19.56 -2.76
N MET A 316 7.89 19.43 -2.70
CA MET A 316 8.85 20.52 -2.80
C MET A 316 9.58 20.40 -4.14
N LEU A 317 9.60 21.47 -4.92
CA LEU A 317 10.33 21.53 -6.17
C LEU A 317 11.69 22.17 -5.95
N CYS A 318 12.72 21.46 -6.36
CA CYS A 318 14.10 21.90 -6.30
C CYS A 318 14.48 22.48 -7.66
N SER A 319 14.76 23.78 -7.69
CA SER A 319 15.23 24.47 -8.90
C SER A 319 16.68 24.89 -8.71
N SER A 320 17.52 24.58 -9.70
CA SER A 320 18.85 25.18 -9.83
C SER A 320 18.76 26.36 -10.81
N SER A 321 19.42 27.47 -10.48
CA SER A 321 19.40 28.69 -11.33
C SER A 321 20.00 28.48 -12.72
N GLU A 322 20.77 27.42 -12.91
CA GLU A 322 21.50 27.11 -14.14
C GLU A 322 21.02 25.83 -14.84
N GLY A 323 19.97 25.16 -14.34
CA GLY A 323 19.47 23.90 -14.92
C GLY A 323 20.47 22.75 -14.83
N LYS A 324 21.34 22.77 -13.82
CA LYS A 324 22.33 21.73 -13.54
C LYS A 324 21.69 20.54 -12.81
N ASP A 325 22.11 19.33 -13.17
CA ASP A 325 21.74 18.10 -12.49
C ASP A 325 22.44 17.97 -11.11
N PRO A 326 21.94 17.14 -10.18
CA PRO A 326 22.56 16.99 -8.86
C PRO A 326 24.03 16.54 -8.90
N ASP A 327 24.42 15.71 -9.88
CA ASP A 327 25.80 15.27 -10.08
C ASP A 327 26.72 16.46 -10.43
N GLU A 328 26.27 17.37 -11.28
CA GLU A 328 26.99 18.59 -11.65
C GLU A 328 27.05 19.61 -10.51
N ILE A 329 25.95 19.78 -9.76
CA ILE A 329 25.92 20.68 -8.58
C ILE A 329 26.92 20.19 -7.53
N LEU A 330 26.93 18.90 -7.22
CA LEU A 330 27.86 18.35 -6.23
C LEU A 330 29.33 18.52 -6.64
N ARG A 331 29.65 18.41 -7.93
CA ARG A 331 31.02 18.58 -8.41
C ARG A 331 31.49 20.04 -8.39
N ASN A 332 30.59 20.99 -8.63
CA ASN A 332 30.94 22.42 -8.70
C ASN A 332 30.83 23.11 -7.34
N ASP A 333 29.76 22.83 -6.59
CA ASP A 333 29.35 23.59 -5.40
C ASP A 333 29.37 22.73 -4.11
N GLY A 334 29.67 21.43 -4.22
CA GLY A 334 29.71 20.51 -3.10
C GLY A 334 28.34 20.27 -2.45
N THR A 335 28.37 19.71 -1.24
CA THR A 335 27.16 19.43 -0.43
C THR A 335 26.38 20.69 -0.10
N ASP A 336 27.06 21.83 0.05
CA ASP A 336 26.46 23.11 0.39
C ASP A 336 25.53 23.61 -0.73
N GLY A 337 25.89 23.35 -1.99
CA GLY A 337 25.03 23.63 -3.15
C GLY A 337 23.69 22.90 -3.05
N ILE A 338 23.72 21.60 -2.78
CA ILE A 338 22.52 20.77 -2.62
C ILE A 338 21.69 21.22 -1.40
N GLN A 339 22.32 21.45 -0.25
CA GLN A 339 21.61 21.91 0.95
C GLN A 339 20.91 23.25 0.73
N ARG A 340 21.56 24.18 0.00
CA ARG A 340 21.00 25.47 -0.36
C ARG A 340 19.76 25.30 -1.24
N ILE A 341 19.80 24.41 -2.24
CA ILE A 341 18.65 24.14 -3.10
C ILE A 341 17.51 23.49 -2.31
N LEU A 342 17.80 22.50 -1.47
CA LEU A 342 16.79 21.86 -0.61
C LEU A 342 16.13 22.87 0.33
N SER A 343 16.91 23.77 0.93
CA SER A 343 16.42 24.80 1.86
C SER A 343 15.58 25.87 1.18
N ASN A 344 15.93 26.20 -0.08
CA ASN A 344 15.21 27.18 -0.89
C ASN A 344 14.13 26.55 -1.78
N SER A 345 13.91 25.24 -1.66
CA SER A 345 12.89 24.54 -2.44
C SER A 345 11.51 25.13 -2.17
N LYS A 346 10.69 25.23 -3.21
CA LYS A 346 9.37 25.85 -3.13
C LYS A 346 8.27 24.81 -3.17
N GLY A 347 7.19 25.07 -2.46
CA GLY A 347 5.99 24.26 -2.56
C GLY A 347 5.48 24.23 -4.00
N PHE A 348 4.97 23.08 -4.44
CA PHE A 348 4.51 22.92 -5.82
C PHE A 348 3.51 24.01 -6.29
N ILE A 349 2.58 24.43 -5.42
CA ILE A 349 1.61 25.48 -5.76
C ILE A 349 2.30 26.84 -6.01
N ASP A 350 3.35 27.17 -5.24
CA ASP A 350 4.11 28.41 -5.44
C ASP A 350 4.79 28.45 -6.80
N VAL A 351 5.47 27.36 -7.16
CA VAL A 351 6.16 27.26 -8.45
C VAL A 351 5.19 27.34 -9.61
N LEU A 352 4.00 26.72 -9.48
CA LEU A 352 2.99 26.85 -10.52
C LEU A 352 2.47 28.29 -10.66
N LEU A 353 2.19 28.97 -9.56
CA LEU A 353 1.73 30.36 -9.60
C LEU A 353 2.77 31.26 -10.27
N GLU A 354 4.05 31.08 -9.94
CA GLU A 354 5.16 31.79 -10.59
C GLU A 354 5.23 31.48 -12.10
N ASP A 355 5.15 30.20 -12.48
CA ASP A 355 5.18 29.76 -13.88
C ASP A 355 4.01 30.32 -14.71
N TYR A 356 2.79 30.24 -14.17
CA TYR A 356 1.58 30.77 -14.82
C TYR A 356 1.67 32.29 -15.00
N SER A 357 2.19 33.00 -14.00
CA SER A 357 2.35 34.46 -14.05
C SER A 357 3.38 34.92 -15.09
N GLN A 358 4.41 34.10 -15.37
CA GLN A 358 5.39 34.39 -16.43
C GLN A 358 4.86 34.07 -17.83
N LYS A 359 4.03 33.04 -17.97
CA LYS A 359 3.54 32.56 -19.28
C LYS A 359 2.27 33.24 -19.77
N TYR A 360 1.45 33.73 -18.88
CA TYR A 360 0.14 34.27 -19.21
C TYR A 360 -0.02 35.69 -18.69
N ASP A 361 -0.61 36.55 -19.52
CA ASP A 361 -1.14 37.83 -19.04
C ASP A 361 -2.38 37.57 -18.17
N LEU A 362 -2.21 37.58 -16.85
CA LEU A 362 -3.29 37.35 -15.88
C LEU A 362 -4.34 38.47 -15.88
N LYS A 363 -4.10 39.61 -16.55
CA LYS A 363 -5.11 40.65 -16.75
C LYS A 363 -6.04 40.33 -17.92
N ASN A 364 -5.65 39.43 -18.81
CA ASN A 364 -6.49 38.96 -19.91
C ASN A 364 -7.52 37.95 -19.40
N PRO A 365 -8.84 38.19 -19.57
CA PRO A 365 -9.88 37.30 -19.05
C PRO A 365 -9.79 35.85 -19.56
N SER A 366 -9.38 35.63 -20.81
CA SER A 366 -9.25 34.29 -21.40
C SER A 366 -8.12 33.51 -20.74
N HIS A 367 -6.98 34.18 -20.54
CA HIS A 367 -5.82 33.59 -19.87
C HIS A 367 -6.12 33.30 -18.39
N LEU A 368 -6.69 34.26 -17.66
CA LEU A 368 -7.06 34.06 -16.26
C LEU A 368 -8.04 32.90 -16.10
N THR A 369 -9.05 32.81 -16.98
CA THR A 369 -10.01 31.69 -16.99
C THR A 369 -9.32 30.35 -17.16
N LYS A 370 -8.33 30.27 -18.05
CA LYS A 370 -7.53 29.05 -18.25
C LYS A 370 -6.75 28.67 -16.99
N VAL A 371 -6.03 29.61 -16.39
CA VAL A 371 -5.24 29.38 -15.16
C VAL A 371 -6.15 28.94 -14.00
N VAL A 372 -7.30 29.59 -13.83
CA VAL A 372 -8.29 29.21 -12.80
C VAL A 372 -8.80 27.79 -13.02
N ASN A 373 -9.09 27.39 -14.27
CA ASN A 373 -9.52 26.02 -14.57
C ASN A 373 -8.45 24.97 -14.27
N ASP A 374 -7.19 25.26 -14.59
CA ASP A 374 -6.06 24.37 -14.28
C ASP A 374 -5.90 24.19 -12.76
N PHE A 375 -5.94 25.28 -11.98
CA PHE A 375 -5.89 25.19 -10.52
C PHE A 375 -7.12 24.48 -9.92
N ARG A 376 -8.31 24.65 -10.49
CA ARG A 376 -9.50 23.88 -10.07
C ARG A 376 -9.30 22.39 -10.26
N GLU A 377 -8.70 21.95 -11.37
CA GLU A 377 -8.38 20.54 -11.58
C GLU A 377 -7.38 20.04 -10.53
N ILE A 378 -6.32 20.80 -10.26
CA ILE A 378 -5.31 20.44 -9.25
C ILE A 378 -5.95 20.34 -7.86
N LEU A 379 -6.71 21.36 -7.44
CA LEU A 379 -7.41 21.38 -6.16
C LEU A 379 -8.37 20.19 -6.02
N SER A 380 -9.03 19.76 -7.10
CA SER A 380 -9.97 18.63 -7.08
C SER A 380 -9.33 17.28 -6.76
N ARG A 381 -8.01 17.14 -6.96
CA ARG A 381 -7.24 15.95 -6.60
C ARG A 381 -6.75 15.96 -5.15
N ILE A 382 -6.83 17.11 -4.48
CA ILE A 382 -6.47 17.21 -3.06
C ILE A 382 -7.61 16.66 -2.21
N ARG A 383 -7.45 15.43 -1.68
CA ARG A 383 -8.46 14.76 -0.84
C ARG A 383 -8.56 15.35 0.58
N ASP A 384 -7.46 15.89 1.08
CA ASP A 384 -7.41 16.56 2.38
C ASP A 384 -8.11 17.92 2.29
N GLY A 385 -9.29 18.03 2.92
CA GLY A 385 -10.11 19.24 2.86
C GLY A 385 -9.44 20.46 3.49
N VAL A 386 -8.56 20.27 4.50
CA VAL A 386 -7.83 21.37 5.13
C VAL A 386 -6.73 21.88 4.20
N LYS A 387 -5.96 20.97 3.59
CA LYS A 387 -4.95 21.37 2.58
C LYS A 387 -5.59 22.03 1.36
N GLN A 388 -6.72 21.50 0.90
CA GLN A 388 -7.47 22.08 -0.20
C GLN A 388 -7.93 23.50 0.12
N GLU A 389 -8.39 23.76 1.36
CA GLU A 389 -8.75 25.10 1.84
C GLU A 389 -7.55 26.05 1.79
N ILE A 390 -6.43 25.65 2.41
CA ILE A 390 -5.20 26.47 2.50
C ILE A 390 -4.67 26.82 1.11
N TYR A 391 -4.61 25.85 0.19
CA TYR A 391 -4.15 26.13 -1.17
C TYR A 391 -5.14 26.98 -1.95
N ARG A 392 -6.46 26.80 -1.75
CA ARG A 392 -7.47 27.63 -2.40
C ARG A 392 -7.35 29.09 -1.97
N GLU A 393 -7.25 29.35 -0.67
CA GLU A 393 -7.05 30.70 -0.12
C GLU A 393 -5.80 31.35 -0.74
N LYS A 394 -4.69 30.60 -0.76
CA LYS A 394 -3.42 31.04 -1.34
C LYS A 394 -3.54 31.41 -2.83
N ILE A 395 -4.08 30.50 -3.65
CA ILE A 395 -4.26 30.73 -5.10
C ILE A 395 -5.20 31.92 -5.34
N SER A 396 -6.27 32.05 -4.54
CA SER A 396 -7.22 33.16 -4.65
C SER A 396 -6.55 34.50 -4.41
N ARG A 397 -5.68 34.58 -3.40
CA ARG A 397 -4.93 35.77 -3.04
C ARG A 397 -3.96 36.18 -4.15
N GLU A 398 -3.15 35.24 -4.63
CA GLU A 398 -2.13 35.51 -5.66
C GLU A 398 -2.74 35.86 -7.02
N LEU A 399 -3.85 35.23 -7.40
CA LEU A 399 -4.57 35.55 -8.63
C LEU A 399 -5.52 36.74 -8.50
N MET A 400 -5.69 37.31 -7.30
CA MET A 400 -6.63 38.40 -7.00
C MET A 400 -8.07 38.11 -7.44
N ILE A 401 -8.53 36.88 -7.21
CA ILE A 401 -9.88 36.43 -7.54
C ILE A 401 -10.68 36.08 -6.28
N LYS A 402 -12.00 35.89 -6.43
CA LYS A 402 -12.84 35.33 -5.36
C LYS A 402 -12.61 33.83 -5.23
N GLU A 403 -12.52 33.32 -4.00
CA GLU A 403 -12.34 31.89 -3.73
C GLU A 403 -13.42 30.99 -4.34
N GLU A 404 -14.65 31.50 -4.44
CA GLU A 404 -15.80 30.83 -5.06
C GLU A 404 -15.51 30.37 -6.50
N LEU A 405 -14.64 31.09 -7.22
CA LEU A 405 -14.25 30.74 -8.59
C LEU A 405 -13.36 29.49 -8.65
N LEU A 406 -12.61 29.23 -7.56
CA LEU A 406 -11.77 28.05 -7.38
C LEU A 406 -12.51 26.90 -6.69
N MET A 407 -13.78 27.08 -6.28
CA MET A 407 -14.56 26.01 -5.68
C MET A 407 -14.68 24.84 -6.66
N VAL A 408 -14.14 23.70 -6.24
CA VAL A 408 -14.34 22.43 -6.91
C VAL A 408 -15.80 22.05 -6.68
N ARG A 409 -16.65 22.20 -7.71
CA ARG A 409 -17.99 21.60 -7.71
C ARG A 409 -17.79 20.10 -7.51
N ARG A 410 -18.07 19.60 -6.30
CA ARG A 410 -18.07 18.17 -6.00
C ARG A 410 -19.07 17.49 -6.95
N LYS A 411 -18.58 16.86 -8.01
CA LYS A 411 -19.33 15.80 -8.70
C LYS A 411 -19.38 14.63 -7.71
N GLY A 412 -20.48 14.54 -6.98
CA GLY A 412 -20.65 13.56 -5.91
C GLY A 412 -19.95 14.01 -4.63
N GLY A 413 -20.74 14.28 -3.60
CA GLY A 413 -20.21 14.53 -2.27
C GLY A 413 -19.34 13.34 -1.84
N VAL A 414 -18.18 13.65 -1.28
CA VAL A 414 -17.64 12.79 -0.22
C VAL A 414 -18.73 12.80 0.84
N GLU A 415 -19.53 11.74 0.87
CA GLU A 415 -20.27 11.37 2.06
C GLU A 415 -19.28 11.47 3.21
N ARG A 416 -19.54 12.38 4.16
CA ARG A 416 -19.19 12.05 5.54
C ARG A 416 -19.70 10.63 5.69
N LYS A 417 -18.82 9.64 5.98
CA LYS A 417 -19.28 8.28 6.32
C LYS A 417 -20.37 8.50 7.36
N GLU A 418 -21.64 8.44 6.94
CA GLU A 418 -22.73 8.29 7.86
C GLU A 418 -22.33 7.05 8.62
N ILE A 419 -22.27 7.15 9.94
CA ILE A 419 -22.18 5.95 10.76
C ILE A 419 -23.43 5.16 10.38
N VAL A 420 -23.26 4.17 9.50
CA VAL A 420 -24.35 3.32 9.04
C VAL A 420 -24.89 2.67 10.29
N LYS A 421 -26.01 3.19 10.78
CA LYS A 421 -26.59 2.74 12.04
C LYS A 421 -27.25 1.41 11.76
N LEU A 422 -26.51 0.33 12.03
CA LEU A 422 -27.00 -1.04 11.88
C LEU A 422 -28.28 -1.22 12.70
N SER A 423 -29.32 -1.79 12.07
CA SER A 423 -30.56 -2.10 12.75
C SER A 423 -30.34 -3.15 13.86
N PRO A 424 -31.20 -3.21 14.90
CA PRO A 424 -31.06 -4.18 15.97
C PRO A 424 -30.97 -5.64 15.47
N ASP A 425 -31.78 -6.02 14.47
CA ASP A 425 -31.72 -7.34 13.83
C ASP A 425 -30.38 -7.64 13.19
N VAL A 426 -29.86 -6.69 12.41
CA VAL A 426 -28.57 -6.85 11.72
C VAL A 426 -27.45 -7.04 12.74
N LYS A 427 -27.49 -6.31 13.87
CA LYS A 427 -26.54 -6.49 14.96
C LYS A 427 -26.66 -7.85 15.64
N LEU A 428 -27.87 -8.37 15.82
CA LEU A 428 -28.09 -9.68 16.42
C LEU A 428 -27.63 -10.82 15.50
N GLU A 429 -27.77 -10.69 14.19
CA GLU A 429 -27.21 -11.66 13.24
C GLU A 429 -25.68 -11.66 13.22
N LEU A 430 -25.06 -10.47 13.28
CA LEU A 430 -23.61 -10.36 13.42
C LEU A 430 -23.12 -10.87 14.78
N ALA A 431 -23.89 -10.66 15.86
CA ALA A 431 -23.60 -11.21 17.18
C ALA A 431 -23.68 -12.73 17.19
N LEU A 432 -24.61 -13.32 16.41
CA LEU A 432 -24.71 -14.78 16.30
C LEU A 432 -23.45 -15.34 15.64
N MET A 433 -23.03 -14.74 14.52
CA MET A 433 -21.78 -15.09 13.85
C MET A 433 -20.57 -14.93 14.78
N ALA A 434 -20.46 -13.78 15.46
CA ALA A 434 -19.38 -13.52 16.40
C ALA A 434 -19.37 -14.53 17.57
N SER A 435 -20.54 -14.91 18.07
CA SER A 435 -20.67 -15.88 19.16
C SER A 435 -20.25 -17.28 18.73
N MET A 436 -20.64 -17.71 17.52
CA MET A 436 -20.19 -18.98 16.95
C MET A 436 -18.68 -19.02 16.73
N LEU A 437 -18.08 -17.90 16.32
CA LEU A 437 -16.62 -17.79 16.16
C LEU A 437 -15.88 -17.79 17.49
N LEU A 438 -16.42 -17.12 18.53
CA LEU A 438 -15.75 -16.95 19.82
C LEU A 438 -15.98 -18.11 20.79
N ASN A 439 -17.22 -18.58 20.88
CA ASN A 439 -17.68 -19.54 21.89
C ASN A 439 -17.81 -20.97 21.32
N GLY A 440 -17.61 -21.14 20.01
CA GLY A 440 -17.94 -22.38 19.31
C GLY A 440 -19.45 -22.59 19.16
N TYR A 441 -19.82 -23.69 18.52
CA TYR A 441 -21.21 -24.08 18.26
C TYR A 441 -21.31 -25.61 18.17
N SER A 442 -22.51 -26.12 18.45
CA SER A 442 -22.87 -27.54 18.33
C SER A 442 -23.71 -27.83 17.10
N ASP A 443 -23.88 -29.11 16.76
CA ASP A 443 -24.83 -29.53 15.72
C ASP A 443 -26.26 -29.14 16.08
N GLU A 444 -26.62 -29.15 17.38
CA GLU A 444 -27.92 -28.69 17.86
C GLU A 444 -28.14 -27.20 17.61
N ASP A 445 -27.10 -26.37 17.79
CA ASP A 445 -27.16 -24.95 17.46
C ASP A 445 -27.38 -24.73 15.96
N LEU A 446 -26.70 -25.50 15.11
CA LEU A 446 -26.86 -25.43 13.65
C LEU A 446 -28.26 -25.88 13.21
N SER A 447 -28.78 -26.97 13.77
CA SER A 447 -30.14 -27.44 13.52
C SER A 447 -31.19 -26.44 13.99
N ALA A 448 -30.96 -25.72 15.10
CA ALA A 448 -31.86 -24.68 15.59
C ALA A 448 -31.97 -23.46 14.65
N LEU A 449 -31.04 -23.34 13.69
CA LEU A 449 -31.01 -22.32 12.64
C LEU A 449 -31.60 -22.81 11.31
N ASP A 450 -32.05 -24.07 11.22
CA ASP A 450 -32.69 -24.61 10.02
C ASP A 450 -33.94 -23.83 9.65
N GLY A 451 -34.03 -23.40 8.39
CA GLY A 451 -35.14 -22.58 7.89
C GLY A 451 -35.18 -21.16 8.43
N PHE A 452 -34.18 -20.71 9.21
CA PHE A 452 -34.11 -19.34 9.69
C PHE A 452 -33.81 -18.37 8.54
N ASN A 453 -34.63 -17.33 8.41
CA ASN A 453 -34.49 -16.33 7.34
C ASN A 453 -33.60 -15.16 7.81
N PHE A 454 -32.30 -15.25 7.53
CA PHE A 454 -31.35 -14.16 7.81
C PHE A 454 -31.51 -13.00 6.81
N LYS A 455 -31.45 -11.78 7.33
CA LYS A 455 -31.45 -10.55 6.51
C LYS A 455 -30.10 -10.33 5.84
N LEU A 456 -29.01 -10.72 6.50
CA LEU A 456 -27.66 -10.62 5.95
C LEU A 456 -27.28 -11.89 5.19
N GLY A 457 -27.10 -11.76 3.87
CA GLY A 457 -26.62 -12.86 3.03
C GLY A 457 -25.27 -13.42 3.49
N VAL A 458 -24.39 -12.57 4.04
CA VAL A 458 -23.08 -12.99 4.59
C VAL A 458 -23.22 -13.89 5.82
N VAL A 459 -24.26 -13.69 6.64
CA VAL A 459 -24.55 -14.56 7.79
C VAL A 459 -25.10 -15.89 7.29
N SER A 460 -26.03 -15.88 6.32
CA SER A 460 -26.52 -17.10 5.69
C SER A 460 -25.40 -17.95 5.08
N GLU A 461 -24.45 -17.32 4.39
CA GLU A 461 -23.31 -18.02 3.79
C GLU A 461 -22.37 -18.59 4.86
N PHE A 462 -22.10 -17.84 5.92
CA PHE A 462 -21.33 -18.31 7.07
C PHE A 462 -21.97 -19.54 7.71
N ILE A 463 -23.27 -19.51 8.01
CA ILE A 463 -23.98 -20.66 8.62
C ILE A 463 -23.96 -21.90 7.72
N LYS A 464 -24.00 -21.72 6.39
CA LYS A 464 -23.85 -22.84 5.45
C LYS A 464 -22.46 -23.45 5.54
N LYS A 465 -21.41 -22.63 5.47
CA LYS A 465 -20.02 -23.11 5.52
C LYS A 465 -19.67 -23.75 6.87
N ALA A 466 -20.22 -23.23 7.97
CA ALA A 466 -20.05 -23.78 9.31
C ALA A 466 -20.55 -25.23 9.45
N ARG A 467 -21.37 -25.73 8.53
CA ARG A 467 -21.83 -27.13 8.50
C ARG A 467 -20.87 -28.08 7.81
N ASP A 468 -20.13 -27.58 6.83
CA ASP A 468 -19.31 -28.40 5.94
C ASP A 468 -17.86 -28.47 6.44
N GLU A 469 -17.38 -27.40 7.09
CA GLU A 469 -15.96 -27.22 7.40
C GLU A 469 -15.75 -26.44 8.71
N ARG A 470 -14.67 -26.77 9.44
CA ARG A 470 -14.23 -25.93 10.57
C ARG A 470 -13.59 -24.66 10.01
N MET A 471 -14.26 -23.53 10.23
CA MET A 471 -13.87 -22.24 9.65
C MET A 471 -12.79 -21.55 10.49
N ASP A 472 -11.80 -20.97 9.81
CA ASP A 472 -10.85 -20.06 10.43
C ASP A 472 -11.52 -18.69 10.68
N SER A 473 -11.43 -18.21 11.93
CA SER A 473 -12.12 -16.97 12.34
C SER A 473 -11.58 -15.73 11.63
N GLU A 474 -10.30 -15.71 11.26
CA GLU A 474 -9.69 -14.57 10.56
C GLU A 474 -10.18 -14.50 9.11
N ASP A 475 -10.22 -15.62 8.40
CA ASP A 475 -10.72 -15.68 7.02
C ASP A 475 -12.19 -15.23 6.93
N VAL A 476 -13.01 -15.66 7.90
CA VAL A 476 -14.42 -15.26 7.98
C VAL A 476 -14.53 -13.75 8.18
N VAL A 477 -13.91 -13.20 9.22
CA VAL A 477 -14.09 -11.79 9.58
C VAL A 477 -13.44 -10.87 8.54
N SER A 478 -12.28 -11.25 8.00
CA SER A 478 -11.57 -10.46 6.97
C SER A 478 -12.30 -10.43 5.63
N SER A 479 -13.15 -11.42 5.34
CA SER A 479 -14.01 -11.43 4.14
C SER A 479 -15.22 -10.51 4.24
N LEU A 480 -15.64 -10.12 5.47
CA LEU A 480 -16.82 -9.27 5.66
C LEU A 480 -16.60 -7.85 5.11
N PRO A 481 -17.59 -7.25 4.42
CA PRO A 481 -17.50 -5.85 4.03
C PRO A 481 -17.69 -4.92 5.24
N GLN A 482 -17.16 -3.70 5.17
CA GLN A 482 -17.57 -2.63 6.10
C GLN A 482 -19.04 -2.27 5.84
N PRO A 483 -19.84 -1.95 6.88
CA PRO A 483 -19.47 -1.79 8.29
C PRO A 483 -19.54 -3.07 9.14
N TYR A 484 -19.95 -4.21 8.58
CA TYR A 484 -20.20 -5.46 9.35
C TYR A 484 -18.94 -6.02 9.99
N ARG A 485 -17.82 -5.95 9.28
CA ARG A 485 -16.50 -6.33 9.79
C ARG A 485 -16.18 -5.65 11.12
N ASP A 486 -16.32 -4.33 11.17
CA ASP A 486 -15.98 -3.53 12.34
C ASP A 486 -16.88 -3.87 13.54
N GLU A 487 -18.17 -4.13 13.30
CA GLU A 487 -19.12 -4.53 14.35
C GLU A 487 -18.84 -5.95 14.88
N VAL A 488 -18.49 -6.91 14.01
CA VAL A 488 -18.11 -8.27 14.44
C VAL A 488 -16.82 -8.24 15.25
N TYR A 489 -15.79 -7.51 14.81
CA TYR A 489 -14.58 -7.33 15.63
C TYR A 489 -14.87 -6.71 16.99
N LYS A 490 -15.79 -5.73 17.04
CA LYS A 490 -16.22 -5.12 18.29
C LYS A 490 -16.85 -6.15 19.24
N MET A 491 -17.65 -7.08 18.73
CA MET A 491 -18.27 -8.15 19.53
C MET A 491 -17.24 -9.17 20.00
N LEU A 492 -16.34 -9.61 19.12
CA LEU A 492 -15.28 -10.56 19.48
C LEU A 492 -14.37 -10.02 20.60
N ILE A 493 -14.09 -8.71 20.59
CA ILE A 493 -13.21 -8.08 21.57
C ILE A 493 -13.91 -7.78 22.89
N ASN A 494 -15.16 -7.29 22.85
CA ASN A 494 -15.91 -6.98 24.08
C ASN A 494 -16.52 -8.23 24.73
N GLY A 495 -16.49 -9.37 24.04
CA GLY A 495 -17.27 -10.54 24.37
C GLY A 495 -18.69 -10.44 23.81
N VAL A 496 -19.26 -11.61 23.56
CA VAL A 496 -20.62 -11.77 23.05
C VAL A 496 -21.27 -12.93 23.80
N ASP A 497 -22.57 -12.80 24.07
CA ASP A 497 -23.36 -13.84 24.74
C ASP A 497 -23.26 -15.17 23.98
N PRO A 498 -23.41 -16.33 24.66
CA PRO A 498 -23.43 -17.64 24.02
C PRO A 498 -24.46 -17.75 22.88
N VAL A 499 -24.21 -18.69 21.95
CA VAL A 499 -24.99 -18.85 20.71
C VAL A 499 -26.50 -18.97 21.01
N GLY A 500 -26.89 -19.78 22.00
CA GLY A 500 -28.27 -19.94 22.43
C GLY A 500 -28.96 -18.64 22.86
N ASP A 501 -28.28 -17.80 23.64
CA ASP A 501 -28.82 -16.52 24.13
C ASP A 501 -28.99 -15.52 22.98
N VAL A 502 -28.01 -15.45 22.08
CA VAL A 502 -28.08 -14.59 20.90
C VAL A 502 -29.18 -15.04 19.96
N MET A 503 -29.32 -16.35 19.72
CA MET A 503 -30.41 -16.93 18.92
C MET A 503 -31.78 -16.59 19.51
N ARG A 504 -31.94 -16.69 20.83
CA ARG A 504 -33.18 -16.35 21.52
C ARG A 504 -33.55 -14.88 21.31
N ARG A 505 -32.59 -13.97 21.52
CA ARG A 505 -32.77 -12.54 21.30
C ARG A 505 -33.11 -12.23 19.85
N LEU A 506 -32.46 -12.89 18.90
CA LEU A 506 -32.74 -12.75 17.47
C LEU A 506 -34.16 -13.19 17.13
N LYS A 507 -34.62 -14.36 17.62
CA LYS A 507 -36.01 -14.83 17.44
C LYS A 507 -37.04 -13.85 18.02
N LEU A 508 -36.81 -13.34 19.24
CA LEU A 508 -37.69 -12.35 19.87
C LEU A 508 -37.76 -11.04 19.06
N GLN A 509 -36.62 -10.59 18.54
CA GLN A 509 -36.55 -9.41 17.68
C GLN A 509 -37.35 -9.61 16.38
N ARG A 510 -37.29 -10.79 15.74
CA ARG A 510 -38.11 -11.11 14.56
C ARG A 510 -39.60 -11.07 14.82
N ILE A 511 -40.04 -11.62 15.94
CA ILE A 511 -41.45 -11.58 16.32
C ILE A 511 -41.89 -10.14 16.58
N GLN A 512 -41.05 -9.35 17.24
CA GLN A 512 -41.32 -7.93 17.50
C GLN A 512 -41.49 -7.14 16.19
N GLU A 513 -40.62 -7.34 15.21
CA GLU A 513 -40.76 -6.70 13.89
C GLU A 513 -42.08 -7.06 13.19
N LYS A 514 -42.44 -8.35 13.20
CA LYS A 514 -43.71 -8.82 12.61
C LYS A 514 -44.93 -8.25 13.33
N LEU A 515 -44.88 -8.12 14.65
CA LEU A 515 -45.95 -7.48 15.44
C LEU A 515 -46.11 -6.01 15.07
N GLU A 516 -45.01 -5.27 14.91
CA GLU A 516 -45.04 -3.86 14.51
C GLU A 516 -45.53 -3.66 13.06
N GLU A 517 -45.20 -4.56 12.15
CA GLU A 517 -45.72 -4.56 10.78
C GLU A 517 -47.22 -4.87 10.75
N THR A 518 -47.64 -5.90 11.49
CA THR A 518 -49.05 -6.31 11.59
C THR A 518 -49.88 -5.19 12.21
N ALA A 519 -49.41 -4.55 13.28
CA ALA A 519 -50.07 -3.41 13.91
C ALA A 519 -50.20 -2.21 12.96
N ARG A 520 -49.17 -1.92 12.17
CA ARG A 520 -49.23 -0.86 11.13
C ARG A 520 -50.29 -1.17 10.08
N LYS A 521 -50.33 -2.40 9.57
CA LYS A 521 -51.33 -2.85 8.58
C LYS A 521 -52.76 -2.77 9.12
N ILE A 522 -52.98 -3.20 10.37
CA ILE A 522 -54.28 -3.07 11.05
C ILE A 522 -54.71 -1.61 11.07
N LYS A 523 -53.84 -0.71 11.54
CA LYS A 523 -54.14 0.73 11.65
C LYS A 523 -54.44 1.37 10.29
N GLU A 524 -53.79 0.92 9.22
CA GLU A 524 -54.05 1.42 7.85
C GLU A 524 -55.39 0.94 7.31
N LEU A 525 -55.76 -0.32 7.53
CA LEU A 525 -57.03 -0.89 7.09
C LEU A 525 -58.22 -0.33 7.89
N GLU A 526 -58.05 -0.13 9.20
CA GLU A 526 -59.06 0.52 10.06
C GLU A 526 -59.36 1.95 9.60
N LYS A 527 -58.32 2.71 9.20
CA LYS A 527 -58.50 4.05 8.62
C LYS A 527 -59.29 4.04 7.31
N ARG A 528 -59.26 2.93 6.58
CA ARG A 528 -59.99 2.74 5.32
C ARG A 528 -61.38 2.11 5.51
N GLY A 529 -61.76 1.77 6.75
CA GLY A 529 -63.01 1.09 7.07
C GLY A 529 -63.04 -0.38 6.64
N GLU A 530 -61.89 -1.01 6.44
CA GLU A 530 -61.77 -2.39 5.98
C GLU A 530 -61.71 -3.40 7.15
N VAL A 531 -62.06 -4.67 6.89
CA VAL A 531 -62.10 -5.74 7.92
C VAL A 531 -60.69 -6.23 8.25
N VAL A 532 -60.34 -6.28 9.55
CA VAL A 532 -58.98 -6.64 10.03
C VAL A 532 -58.89 -7.97 10.80
N THR A 533 -59.96 -8.76 10.84
CA THR A 533 -60.08 -9.97 11.68
C THR A 533 -58.95 -10.99 11.46
N THR A 534 -58.49 -11.17 10.23
CA THR A 534 -57.36 -12.07 9.91
C THR A 534 -56.04 -11.57 10.50
N LEU A 535 -55.78 -10.25 10.45
CA LEU A 535 -54.55 -9.68 11.00
C LEU A 535 -54.54 -9.71 12.54
N LEU A 536 -55.70 -9.57 13.18
CA LEU A 536 -55.82 -9.71 14.64
C LEU A 536 -55.49 -11.14 15.09
N LYS A 537 -55.91 -12.17 14.33
CA LYS A 537 -55.52 -13.56 14.61
C LYS A 537 -54.01 -13.76 14.49
N ILE A 538 -53.41 -13.25 13.40
CA ILE A 538 -51.95 -13.31 13.20
C ILE A 538 -51.21 -12.60 14.35
N GLN A 539 -51.73 -11.47 14.83
CA GLN A 539 -51.15 -10.74 15.96
C GLN A 539 -51.21 -11.56 17.26
N ASP A 540 -52.33 -12.22 17.55
CA ASP A 540 -52.48 -13.09 18.74
C ASP A 540 -51.51 -14.28 18.69
N ASP A 541 -51.39 -14.94 17.53
CA ASP A 541 -50.48 -16.06 17.33
C ASP A 541 -49.02 -15.64 17.57
N LEU A 542 -48.61 -14.49 17.03
CA LEU A 542 -47.27 -13.93 17.25
C LEU A 542 -47.01 -13.57 18.73
N LEU A 543 -48.01 -13.06 19.46
CA LEU A 543 -47.89 -12.78 20.89
C LEU A 543 -47.72 -14.06 21.71
N ARG A 544 -48.44 -15.13 21.38
CA ARG A 544 -48.28 -16.45 22.02
C ARG A 544 -46.90 -17.03 21.76
N GLU A 545 -46.40 -16.93 20.53
CA GLU A 545 -45.05 -17.36 20.17
C GLU A 545 -43.98 -16.58 20.94
N LYS A 546 -44.13 -15.26 21.05
CA LYS A 546 -43.24 -14.40 21.85
C LYS A 546 -43.18 -14.85 23.31
N LEU A 547 -44.35 -15.09 23.92
CA LEU A 547 -44.45 -15.55 25.31
C LEU A 547 -43.82 -16.92 25.52
N LYS A 548 -43.95 -17.83 24.54
CA LYS A 548 -43.31 -19.15 24.60
C LYS A 548 -41.78 -19.01 24.64
N ILE A 549 -41.20 -18.25 23.72
CA ILE A 549 -39.74 -18.04 23.67
C ILE A 549 -39.22 -17.35 24.94
N GLN A 550 -39.99 -16.41 25.51
CA GLN A 550 -39.64 -15.75 26.78
C GLN A 550 -39.69 -16.67 28.02
N ARG A 551 -40.39 -17.81 27.95
CA ARG A 551 -40.45 -18.81 29.03
C ARG A 551 -39.39 -19.91 28.94
N GLU A 552 -38.83 -20.13 27.74
CA GLU A 552 -37.89 -21.22 27.44
C GLU A 552 -36.43 -20.94 27.82
N GLY A 553 -36.16 -19.95 28.65
CA GLY A 553 -34.81 -19.59 29.13
C GLY A 553 -34.87 -18.46 30.12
#